data_AF-A0A9D5K922-F1
#
_entry.id   AF-A0A9D5K922-F1
#
_cell.length_a   1.000
_cell.length_b   1.000
_cell.length_c   1.000
_cell.angle_alpha   90.00
_cell.angle_beta   90.00
_cell.angle_gamma   90.00
#
_symmetry.space_group_name_H-M   'P 1'
#
loop_
_entity.id
_entity.type
_entity.pdbx_description
1 polymer ?
#
loop_
_entity_poly.entity_id
_entity_poly.type
_entity_poly.pdbx_seq_one_letter_code
_entity_poly.pdbx_strand_id
1 'polypeptide(L)'
;MFKTKLAVYVGLGLLILGASRLNARTLSSEVIDAMTEAIQDEYKAEQTYEAVLEDFGSVRPFKNIIKAERRHAGMLADLFEKYELEVPESVWDSANVPRFESVAQACEASVQAEKDNAAIYEGYLELDLPDDVREVFEYNMNASLNNHLPAFERCGSGCGGGNQGNRGTGTRGQGCGGCGNKAIND
;
A
#
# COMPACT_ATOMS: atom_id res chain seq x y z
N MET A 1 9.96 -8.46 78.84
CA MET A 1 10.69 -9.64 78.31
C MET A 1 9.95 -10.07 77.04
N PHE A 2 10.40 -9.94 75.79
CA PHE A 2 11.72 -9.78 75.18
C PHE A 2 11.57 -9.02 73.83
N LYS A 3 12.48 -8.05 73.62
CA LYS A 3 13.20 -7.71 72.37
C LYS A 3 12.43 -7.21 71.12
N THR A 4 12.54 -5.90 70.95
CA THR A 4 12.81 -5.17 69.69
C THR A 4 13.65 -5.95 68.67
N LYS A 5 13.30 -5.84 67.38
CA LYS A 5 14.25 -5.49 66.30
C LYS A 5 13.53 -4.77 65.14
N LEU A 6 13.92 -3.52 64.94
CA LEU A 6 13.82 -2.78 63.68
C LEU A 6 14.70 -3.49 62.65
N ALA A 7 14.19 -3.74 61.43
CA ALA A 7 15.01 -4.10 60.28
C ALA A 7 14.88 -3.00 59.25
N VAL A 8 15.87 -2.09 59.27
CA VAL A 8 16.16 -1.16 58.18
C VAL A 8 16.78 -1.97 57.06
N TYR A 9 16.10 -2.08 55.91
CA TYR A 9 16.73 -2.52 54.68
C TYR A 9 17.26 -1.29 53.94
N VAL A 10 18.56 -1.02 54.12
CA VAL A 10 19.37 -0.22 53.22
C VAL A 10 20.25 -1.19 52.45
N GLY A 11 20.26 -1.06 51.13
CA GLY A 11 21.15 -1.78 50.22
C GLY A 11 20.34 -2.46 49.12
N LEU A 12 20.70 -2.38 47.85
CA LEU A 12 21.89 -1.83 47.20
C LEU A 12 21.45 -1.63 45.75
N GLY A 13 21.60 -0.43 45.20
CA GLY A 13 21.32 -0.18 43.80
C GLY A 13 22.21 -1.08 42.94
N LEU A 14 21.59 -1.93 42.12
CA LEU A 14 22.24 -2.49 40.96
C LEU A 14 21.71 -1.72 39.75
N LEU A 15 22.35 -0.59 39.46
CA LEU A 15 22.20 0.08 38.18
C LEU A 15 22.86 -0.84 37.15
N ILE A 16 22.06 -1.61 36.42
CA ILE A 16 22.55 -2.36 35.26
C ILE A 16 22.85 -1.32 34.18
N LEU A 17 24.09 -0.80 34.19
CA LEU A 17 24.74 -0.24 33.01
C LEU A 17 25.07 -1.40 32.08
N GLY A 18 24.10 -1.80 31.27
CA GLY A 18 24.30 -2.65 30.11
C GLY A 18 24.25 -1.79 28.85
N ALA A 19 25.41 -1.24 28.46
CA ALA A 19 25.55 -0.54 27.20
C ALA A 19 25.44 -1.53 26.03
N SER A 20 24.37 -1.41 25.25
CA SER A 20 24.36 -1.57 23.80
C SER A 20 23.02 -1.03 23.29
N ARG A 21 22.84 0.30 23.30
CA ARG A 21 22.01 0.89 22.24
C ARG A 21 22.90 0.83 21.00
N LEU A 22 22.81 -0.29 20.26
CA LEU A 22 23.22 -0.29 18.86
C LEU A 22 22.62 0.98 18.26
N ASN A 23 23.41 1.78 17.54
CA ASN A 23 22.99 3.04 16.94
C ASN A 23 21.62 2.86 16.27
N ALA A 24 20.54 3.19 16.97
CA ALA A 24 19.26 3.47 16.37
C ALA A 24 19.53 4.77 15.64
N ARG A 25 19.86 4.68 14.35
CA ARG A 25 19.88 5.85 13.49
C ARG A 25 18.43 6.35 13.54
N THR A 26 18.20 7.39 14.34
CA THR A 26 16.91 8.08 14.34
C THR A 26 16.65 8.48 12.90
N LEU A 27 15.49 8.08 12.36
CA LEU A 27 15.08 8.49 11.03
C LEU A 27 15.09 10.02 10.97
N SER A 28 15.54 10.60 9.84
CA SER A 28 15.33 12.03 9.63
C SER A 28 13.83 12.29 9.47
N SER A 29 13.40 13.53 9.72
CA SER A 29 12.00 13.92 9.48
C SER A 29 11.59 13.67 8.04
N GLU A 30 12.50 13.89 7.08
CA GLU A 30 12.24 13.64 5.66
C GLU A 30 11.93 12.16 5.37
N VAL A 31 12.61 11.23 6.04
CA VAL A 31 12.33 9.78 5.88
C VAL A 31 11.00 9.41 6.53
N ILE A 32 10.67 9.99 7.68
CA ILE A 32 9.38 9.76 8.34
C ILE A 32 8.23 10.32 7.49
N ASP A 33 8.42 11.52 6.92
CA ASP A 33 7.45 12.15 6.02
C ASP A 33 7.25 11.29 4.77
N ALA A 34 8.33 10.81 4.14
CA ALA A 34 8.25 9.91 3.00
C ALA A 34 7.52 8.59 3.32
N MET A 35 7.82 7.96 4.47
CA MET A 35 7.10 6.75 4.91
C MET A 35 5.61 7.04 5.16
N THR A 36 5.29 8.21 5.71
CA THR A 36 3.92 8.64 6.00
C THR A 36 3.14 8.89 4.73
N GLU A 37 3.73 9.58 3.76
CA GLU A 37 3.11 9.83 2.47
C GLU A 37 2.95 8.51 1.68
N ALA A 38 3.96 7.65 1.68
CA ALA A 38 3.91 6.34 1.02
C ALA A 38 2.75 5.49 1.56
N ILE A 39 2.61 5.34 2.88
CA ILE A 39 1.53 4.50 3.45
C ILE A 39 0.15 5.08 3.17
N GLN A 40 0.01 6.41 3.14
CA GLN A 40 -1.25 7.05 2.75
C GLN A 40 -1.59 6.86 1.28
N ASP A 41 -0.60 6.78 0.38
CA ASP A 41 -0.84 6.47 -1.02
C ASP A 41 -1.28 5.01 -1.22
N GLU A 42 -0.67 4.06 -0.49
CA GLU A 42 -1.13 2.65 -0.49
C GLU A 42 -2.57 2.52 0.02
N TYR A 43 -2.93 3.23 1.10
CA TYR A 43 -4.31 3.28 1.60
C TYR A 43 -5.28 3.90 0.59
N LYS A 44 -4.86 4.97 -0.10
CA LYS A 44 -5.66 5.60 -1.14
C LYS A 44 -5.94 4.63 -2.29
N ALA A 45 -4.92 3.88 -2.73
CA ALA A 45 -5.05 2.87 -3.77
C ALA A 45 -6.01 1.75 -3.33
N GLU A 46 -5.83 1.21 -2.12
CA GLU A 46 -6.74 0.22 -1.53
C GLU A 46 -8.19 0.70 -1.54
N GLN A 47 -8.46 1.87 -0.96
CA GLN A 47 -9.81 2.43 -0.83
C GLN A 47 -10.43 2.75 -2.20
N THR A 48 -9.64 3.25 -3.14
CA THR A 48 -10.09 3.48 -4.52
C THR A 48 -10.48 2.15 -5.20
N TYR A 49 -9.68 1.10 -5.02
CA TYR A 49 -9.97 -0.21 -5.60
C TYR A 49 -11.15 -0.90 -4.91
N GLU A 50 -11.34 -0.72 -3.61
CA GLU A 50 -12.57 -1.13 -2.90
C GLU A 50 -13.81 -0.46 -3.49
N ALA A 51 -13.79 0.86 -3.67
CA ALA A 51 -14.89 1.60 -4.25
C ALA A 51 -15.24 1.13 -5.67
N VAL A 52 -14.24 0.86 -6.50
CA VAL A 52 -14.44 0.28 -7.85
C VAL A 52 -15.10 -1.11 -7.77
N LEU A 53 -14.66 -1.96 -6.83
CA LEU A 53 -15.22 -3.30 -6.65
C LEU A 53 -16.64 -3.27 -6.06
N GLU A 54 -16.96 -2.27 -5.26
CA GLU A 54 -18.30 -1.99 -4.77
C GLU A 54 -19.23 -1.62 -5.93
N ASP A 55 -18.80 -0.70 -6.80
CA ASP A 55 -19.63 -0.15 -7.88
C ASP A 55 -19.81 -1.12 -9.06
N PHE A 56 -18.76 -1.87 -9.41
CA PHE A 56 -18.71 -2.68 -10.63
C PHE A 56 -18.59 -4.19 -10.38
N GLY A 57 -18.50 -4.61 -9.12
CA GLY A 57 -18.35 -6.00 -8.74
C GLY A 57 -16.93 -6.54 -8.94
N SER A 58 -16.81 -7.86 -9.12
CA SER A 58 -15.52 -8.58 -9.12
C SER A 58 -14.68 -8.41 -10.41
N VAL A 59 -14.35 -7.17 -10.76
CA VAL A 59 -13.63 -6.80 -11.98
C VAL A 59 -12.12 -6.90 -11.83
N ARG A 60 -11.44 -7.30 -12.92
CA ARG A 60 -9.97 -7.30 -13.01
C ARG A 60 -9.50 -5.98 -13.64
N PRO A 61 -8.32 -5.48 -13.25
CA PRO A 61 -7.36 -6.10 -12.34
C PRO A 61 -7.59 -5.78 -10.85
N PHE A 62 -8.48 -4.83 -10.52
CA PHE A 62 -8.77 -4.34 -9.16
C PHE A 62 -8.85 -5.43 -8.09
N LYS A 63 -9.64 -6.49 -8.30
CA LYS A 63 -9.82 -7.56 -7.30
C LYS A 63 -8.55 -8.34 -6.95
N ASN A 64 -7.57 -8.32 -7.84
CA ASN A 64 -6.30 -9.00 -7.65
C ASN A 64 -5.27 -8.05 -7.01
N ILE A 65 -5.25 -6.79 -7.47
CA ILE A 65 -4.25 -5.79 -7.08
C ILE A 65 -4.53 -5.23 -5.68
N ILE A 66 -5.80 -5.10 -5.26
CA ILE A 66 -6.14 -4.65 -3.89
C ILE A 66 -5.42 -5.44 -2.77
N LYS A 67 -5.14 -6.74 -3.00
CA LYS A 67 -4.38 -7.55 -2.04
C LYS A 67 -2.90 -7.21 -1.99
N ALA A 68 -2.34 -6.73 -3.10
CA ALA A 68 -0.98 -6.21 -3.16
C ALA A 68 -0.89 -4.89 -2.39
N GLU A 69 -1.83 -3.95 -2.59
CA GLU A 69 -1.81 -2.66 -1.87
C GLU A 69 -1.91 -2.82 -0.35
N ARG A 70 -2.79 -3.72 0.12
CA ARG A 70 -2.84 -4.07 1.55
C ARG A 70 -1.51 -4.64 2.08
N ARG A 71 -0.77 -5.37 1.23
CA ARG A 71 0.54 -5.89 1.58
C ARG A 71 1.59 -4.78 1.59
N HIS A 72 1.55 -3.86 0.63
CA HIS A 72 2.41 -2.69 0.56
C HIS A 72 2.24 -1.83 1.81
N ALA A 73 1.00 -1.49 2.18
CA ALA A 73 0.69 -0.79 3.42
C ALA A 73 1.17 -1.55 4.66
N GLY A 74 1.01 -2.88 4.68
CA GLY A 74 1.51 -3.73 5.77
C GLY A 74 3.04 -3.69 5.92
N MET A 75 3.80 -3.73 4.82
CA MET A 75 5.27 -3.63 4.88
C MET A 75 5.73 -2.24 5.36
N LEU A 76 5.00 -1.19 5.00
CA LEU A 76 5.27 0.16 5.53
C LEU A 76 4.93 0.22 7.02
N ALA A 77 3.80 -0.34 7.46
CA ALA A 77 3.43 -0.42 8.86
C ALA A 77 4.48 -1.19 9.69
N ASP A 78 5.02 -2.29 9.17
CA ASP A 78 6.11 -3.04 9.82
C ASP A 78 7.37 -2.15 10.03
N LEU A 79 7.66 -1.22 9.10
CA LEU A 79 8.74 -0.25 9.29
C LEU A 79 8.41 0.76 10.40
N PHE A 80 7.18 1.32 10.44
CA PHE A 80 6.75 2.21 11.52
C PHE A 80 6.93 1.53 12.89
N GLU A 81 6.45 0.29 13.03
CA GLU A 81 6.61 -0.48 14.27
C GLU A 81 8.08 -0.74 14.62
N LYS A 82 8.90 -1.11 13.64
CA LYS A 82 10.34 -1.35 13.81
C LYS A 82 11.08 -0.12 14.34
N TYR A 83 10.68 1.07 13.90
CA TYR A 83 11.27 2.34 14.32
C TYR A 83 10.56 2.96 15.54
N GLU A 84 9.68 2.21 16.21
CA GLU A 84 8.92 2.65 17.39
C GLU A 84 8.06 3.91 17.13
N LEU A 85 7.53 4.02 15.90
CA LEU A 85 6.62 5.07 15.46
C LEU A 85 5.17 4.58 15.45
N GLU A 86 4.22 5.48 15.65
CA GLU A 86 2.79 5.17 15.46
C GLU A 86 2.50 4.98 13.97
N VAL A 87 1.82 3.90 13.61
CA VAL A 87 1.34 3.67 12.25
C VAL A 87 0.22 4.70 11.96
N PRO A 88 0.35 5.54 10.92
CA PRO A 88 -0.71 6.47 10.56
C PRO A 88 -1.98 5.72 10.17
N GLU A 89 -3.12 6.12 10.71
CA GLU A 89 -4.43 5.67 10.25
C GLU A 89 -4.72 6.23 8.84
N SER A 90 -5.48 5.49 8.03
CA SER A 90 -5.90 5.97 6.71
C SER A 90 -6.71 7.26 6.84
N VAL A 91 -6.35 8.28 6.07
CA VAL A 91 -7.20 9.47 5.88
C VAL A 91 -8.24 9.26 4.78
N TRP A 92 -8.18 8.12 4.08
CA TRP A 92 -9.03 7.76 2.96
C TRP A 92 -10.13 6.79 3.37
N ASP A 93 -11.31 7.01 2.80
CA ASP A 93 -12.47 6.14 2.91
C ASP A 93 -13.30 6.16 1.62
N SER A 94 -14.36 5.37 1.58
CA SER A 94 -15.25 5.27 0.40
C SER A 94 -15.95 6.58 0.00
N ALA A 95 -15.94 7.60 0.87
CA ALA A 95 -16.59 8.89 0.67
C ALA A 95 -15.64 9.96 0.10
N ASN A 96 -14.31 9.80 0.24
CA ASN A 96 -13.33 10.78 -0.23
C ASN A 96 -12.36 10.27 -1.31
N VAL A 97 -12.42 8.99 -1.67
CA VAL A 97 -11.73 8.46 -2.87
C VAL A 97 -12.54 8.72 -4.15
N PRO A 98 -11.88 8.77 -5.32
CA PRO A 98 -12.57 8.93 -6.60
C PRO A 98 -13.59 7.81 -6.87
N ARG A 99 -14.71 8.19 -7.47
CA ARG A 99 -15.68 7.28 -8.08
C ARG A 99 -15.62 7.43 -9.59
N PHE A 100 -15.97 6.37 -10.32
CA PHE A 100 -15.87 6.33 -11.77
C PHE A 100 -17.23 5.97 -12.39
N GLU A 101 -17.47 6.46 -13.60
CA GLU A 101 -18.70 6.19 -14.36
C GLU A 101 -18.66 4.81 -15.05
N SER A 102 -17.45 4.26 -15.25
CA SER A 102 -17.24 2.96 -15.86
C SER A 102 -15.94 2.30 -15.43
N VAL A 103 -15.85 0.98 -15.61
CA VAL A 103 -14.61 0.21 -15.42
C VAL A 103 -13.49 0.71 -16.34
N ALA A 104 -13.82 1.15 -17.56
CA ALA A 104 -12.84 1.68 -18.50
C ALA A 104 -12.18 2.96 -17.96
N GLN A 105 -12.99 3.90 -17.44
CA GLN A 105 -12.49 5.12 -16.82
C GLN A 105 -11.67 4.82 -15.56
N ALA A 106 -12.12 3.89 -14.72
CA ALA A 106 -11.36 3.46 -13.55
C ALA A 106 -9.98 2.89 -13.94
N CYS A 107 -9.93 2.08 -15.00
CA CYS A 107 -8.67 1.50 -15.47
C CYS A 107 -7.72 2.55 -16.08
N GLU A 108 -8.24 3.51 -16.84
CA GLU A 108 -7.43 4.62 -17.36
C GLU A 108 -6.88 5.49 -16.22
N ALA A 109 -7.71 5.83 -15.23
CA ALA A 109 -7.27 6.57 -14.06
C ALA A 109 -6.21 5.81 -13.25
N SER A 110 -6.35 4.48 -13.12
CA SER A 110 -5.39 3.64 -12.42
C SER A 110 -4.05 3.55 -13.16
N VAL A 111 -4.02 3.61 -14.49
CA VAL A 111 -2.75 3.72 -15.24
C VAL A 111 -1.97 4.95 -14.82
N GLN A 112 -2.65 6.08 -14.64
CA GLN A 112 -1.99 7.30 -14.18
C GLN A 112 -1.58 7.17 -12.70
N ALA A 113 -2.45 6.64 -11.85
CA ALA A 113 -2.15 6.43 -10.43
C ALA A 113 -0.89 5.57 -10.21
N GLU A 114 -0.71 4.47 -10.96
CA GLU A 114 0.50 3.64 -10.84
C GLU A 114 1.77 4.34 -11.30
N LYS A 115 1.68 5.28 -12.25
CA LYS A 115 2.83 6.11 -12.66
C LYS A 115 3.16 7.16 -11.61
N ASP A 116 2.13 7.78 -11.04
CA ASP A 116 2.29 8.78 -10.00
C ASP A 116 2.88 8.16 -8.72
N ASN A 117 2.40 6.98 -8.32
CA ASN A 117 2.95 6.20 -7.21
C ASN A 117 4.43 5.86 -7.43
N ALA A 118 4.79 5.33 -8.61
CA ALA A 118 6.18 5.03 -8.92
C ALA A 118 7.08 6.27 -8.88
N ALA A 119 6.61 7.40 -9.43
CA ALA A 119 7.37 8.66 -9.43
C ALA A 119 7.60 9.22 -8.00
N ILE A 120 6.63 9.03 -7.11
CA ILE A 120 6.76 9.38 -5.70
C ILE A 120 7.89 8.57 -5.05
N TYR A 121 7.90 7.24 -5.22
CA TYR A 121 8.97 6.39 -4.69
C TYR A 121 10.34 6.71 -5.31
N GLU A 122 10.42 7.03 -6.61
CA GLU A 122 11.66 7.49 -7.25
C GLU A 122 12.24 8.71 -6.51
N GLY A 123 11.40 9.69 -6.16
CA GLY A 123 11.80 10.84 -5.36
C GLY A 123 12.24 10.48 -3.94
N TYR A 124 11.52 9.59 -3.26
CA TYR A 124 11.89 9.15 -1.92
C TYR A 124 13.22 8.38 -1.87
N LEU A 125 13.54 7.63 -2.93
CA LEU A 125 14.78 6.85 -3.03
C LEU A 125 16.04 7.72 -3.16
N GLU A 126 15.88 9.02 -3.44
CA GLU A 126 16.98 10.01 -3.42
C GLU A 126 17.40 10.39 -1.99
N LEU A 127 16.58 10.11 -0.97
CA LEU A 127 16.92 10.36 0.43
C LEU A 127 18.02 9.41 0.94
N ASP A 128 18.68 9.81 2.02
CA ASP A 128 19.59 8.97 2.79
C ASP A 128 18.80 7.98 3.65
N LEU A 129 18.24 6.97 2.98
CA LEU A 129 17.41 5.93 3.57
C LEU A 129 18.27 4.85 4.27
N PRO A 130 17.83 4.35 5.43
CA PRO A 130 18.23 3.03 5.92
C PRO A 130 17.93 1.93 4.88
N ASP A 131 18.73 0.87 4.88
CA ASP A 131 18.67 -0.20 3.86
C ASP A 131 17.31 -0.89 3.81
N ASP A 132 16.65 -1.08 4.95
CA ASP A 132 15.33 -1.70 5.06
C ASP A 132 14.21 -0.81 4.53
N VAL A 133 14.26 0.50 4.78
CA VAL A 133 13.31 1.45 4.19
C VAL A 133 13.49 1.50 2.67
N ARG A 134 14.74 1.52 2.20
CA ARG A 134 15.06 1.46 0.76
C ARG A 134 14.51 0.20 0.11
N GLU A 135 14.70 -0.96 0.74
CA GLU A 135 14.21 -2.25 0.21
C GLU A 135 12.69 -2.27 0.05
N VAL A 136 11.93 -1.77 1.04
CA VAL A 136 10.46 -1.69 0.95
C VAL A 136 10.02 -0.71 -0.14
N PHE A 137 10.65 0.47 -0.23
CA PHE A 137 10.33 1.47 -1.25
C PHE A 137 10.62 0.94 -2.67
N GLU A 138 11.77 0.31 -2.88
CA GLU A 138 12.10 -0.33 -4.16
C GLU A 138 11.13 -1.47 -4.49
N TYR A 139 10.73 -2.28 -3.51
CA TYR A 139 9.77 -3.36 -3.73
C TYR A 139 8.41 -2.83 -4.19
N ASN A 140 7.83 -1.84 -3.48
CA ASN A 140 6.52 -1.27 -3.81
C ASN A 140 6.56 -0.57 -5.18
N MET A 141 7.57 0.27 -5.43
CA MET A 141 7.78 0.92 -6.73
C MET A 141 7.85 -0.10 -7.88
N ASN A 142 8.64 -1.16 -7.69
CA ASN A 142 8.77 -2.21 -8.71
C ASN A 142 7.47 -2.99 -8.91
N ALA A 143 6.65 -3.16 -7.87
CA ALA A 143 5.33 -3.77 -8.01
C ALA A 143 4.39 -2.90 -8.87
N SER A 144 4.35 -1.58 -8.62
CA SER A 144 3.58 -0.65 -9.46
C SER A 144 4.04 -0.68 -10.91
N LEU A 145 5.35 -0.50 -11.16
CA LEU A 145 5.90 -0.43 -12.53
C LEU A 145 5.79 -1.74 -13.31
N ASN A 146 6.14 -2.87 -12.68
CA ASN A 146 6.31 -4.13 -13.40
C ASN A 146 5.08 -5.03 -13.37
N ASN A 147 4.16 -4.82 -12.41
CA ASN A 147 2.98 -5.67 -12.24
C ASN A 147 1.67 -4.90 -12.43
N HIS A 148 1.46 -3.81 -11.68
CA HIS A 148 0.16 -3.13 -11.64
C HIS A 148 -0.08 -2.32 -12.92
N LEU A 149 0.86 -1.44 -13.28
CA LEU A 149 0.77 -0.60 -14.45
C LEU A 149 0.49 -1.42 -15.73
N PRO A 150 1.24 -2.49 -16.07
CA PRO A 150 0.91 -3.31 -17.23
C PRO A 150 -0.47 -3.98 -17.14
N ALA A 151 -0.96 -4.29 -15.94
CA ALA A 151 -2.29 -4.86 -15.76
C ALA A 151 -3.40 -3.84 -16.02
N PHE A 152 -3.22 -2.60 -15.57
CA PHE A 152 -4.15 -1.50 -15.84
C PHE A 152 -4.09 -1.03 -17.28
N GLU A 153 -2.91 -0.99 -17.92
CA GLU A 153 -2.77 -0.65 -19.35
C GLU A 153 -3.54 -1.64 -20.23
N ARG A 154 -3.49 -2.94 -19.92
CA ARG A 154 -4.30 -3.98 -20.59
C ARG A 154 -5.79 -3.83 -20.31
N CYS A 155 -6.17 -3.24 -19.18
CA CYS A 155 -7.57 -2.98 -18.86
C CYS A 155 -8.11 -1.75 -19.62
N GLY A 156 -7.36 -0.65 -19.63
CA GLY A 156 -7.76 0.63 -20.24
C GLY A 156 -7.74 0.64 -21.78
N SER A 157 -6.83 -0.12 -22.40
CA SER A 157 -6.78 -0.27 -23.87
C SER A 157 -7.95 -1.08 -24.47
N GLY A 158 -8.83 -1.59 -23.60
CA GLY A 158 -10.13 -2.10 -23.97
C GLY A 158 -10.19 -3.63 -24.08
N CYS A 159 -11.25 -4.15 -23.47
CA CYS A 159 -12.05 -5.21 -24.05
C CYS A 159 -12.74 -4.63 -25.30
N GLY A 160 -11.98 -4.41 -26.37
CA GLY A 160 -12.50 -3.78 -27.58
C GLY A 160 -13.68 -4.58 -28.13
N GLY A 161 -14.79 -3.91 -28.41
CA GLY A 161 -15.88 -4.42 -29.24
C GLY A 161 -15.35 -4.81 -30.63
N GLY A 162 -14.82 -6.03 -30.74
CA GLY A 162 -14.41 -6.63 -31.98
C GLY A 162 -15.60 -7.33 -32.60
N ASN A 163 -16.20 -6.73 -33.62
CA ASN A 163 -16.89 -7.49 -34.66
C ASN A 163 -15.83 -8.38 -35.35
N GLN A 164 -15.50 -9.53 -34.78
CA GLN A 164 -14.63 -10.53 -35.38
C GLN A 164 -15.45 -11.77 -35.72
N GLY A 165 -15.56 -11.98 -37.03
CA GLY A 165 -16.19 -13.14 -37.60
C GLY A 165 -15.58 -14.42 -37.07
N ASN A 166 -16.48 -15.35 -36.79
CA ASN A 166 -16.33 -16.80 -36.93
C ASN A 166 -14.95 -17.27 -37.46
N ARG A 167 -14.12 -17.88 -36.60
CA ARG A 167 -13.36 -19.14 -36.82
C ARG A 167 -12.38 -19.46 -35.68
N GLY A 168 -12.62 -20.59 -35.00
CA GLY A 168 -11.57 -21.59 -34.74
C GLY A 168 -10.71 -21.53 -33.47
N THR A 169 -11.18 -22.25 -32.43
CA THR A 169 -10.44 -23.21 -31.56
C THR A 169 -9.07 -22.82 -30.94
N GLY A 170 -9.05 -22.65 -29.61
CA GLY A 170 -7.84 -22.71 -28.78
C GLY A 170 -8.11 -22.30 -27.33
N THR A 171 -8.10 -23.26 -26.41
CA THR A 171 -8.53 -23.16 -25.01
C THR A 171 -7.60 -22.33 -24.09
N ARG A 172 -8.24 -21.68 -23.09
CA ARG A 172 -7.73 -21.03 -21.85
C ARG A 172 -7.18 -19.59 -21.97
N GLY A 173 -8.04 -18.66 -22.37
CA GLY A 173 -7.97 -17.26 -21.94
C GLY A 173 -9.17 -16.95 -21.05
N GLN A 174 -8.96 -16.64 -19.78
CA GLN A 174 -10.02 -16.15 -18.90
C GLN A 174 -10.48 -14.80 -19.44
N GLY A 175 -11.65 -14.83 -20.07
CA GLY A 175 -12.29 -13.69 -20.70
C GLY A 175 -12.47 -12.54 -19.74
N CYS A 176 -12.37 -11.34 -20.30
CA CYS A 176 -12.58 -10.09 -19.61
C CYS A 176 -14.03 -10.05 -19.09
N GLY A 177 -14.21 -10.48 -17.85
CA GLY A 177 -15.50 -10.49 -17.18
C GLY A 177 -15.89 -9.08 -16.78
N GLY A 178 -16.85 -8.51 -17.52
CA GLY A 178 -17.70 -7.42 -17.01
C GLY A 178 -17.22 -6.01 -17.32
N CYS A 179 -17.27 -5.61 -18.60
CA CYS A 179 -17.45 -4.20 -18.95
C CYS A 179 -18.94 -3.83 -18.81
N GLY A 180 -19.48 -3.97 -17.60
CA GLY A 180 -20.85 -3.55 -17.31
C GLY A 180 -20.86 -2.06 -17.00
N ASN A 181 -21.46 -1.25 -17.87
CA ASN A 181 -21.79 0.13 -17.53
C ASN A 181 -22.87 0.11 -16.45
N LYS A 182 -22.71 0.94 -15.41
CA LYS A 182 -23.79 1.25 -14.48
C LYS A 182 -24.81 2.06 -15.27
N ALA A 183 -26.01 1.52 -15.50
CA ALA A 183 -27.11 2.32 -16.01
C ALA A 183 -27.49 3.33 -14.93
N ILE A 184 -27.00 4.56 -15.06
CA ILE A 184 -27.49 5.68 -14.27
C ILE A 184 -28.87 5.99 -14.84
N ASN A 185 -29.92 5.66 -14.10
CA ASN A 185 -31.23 6.24 -14.33
C ASN A 185 -31.25 7.57 -13.56
N ASP A 186 -31.53 8.65 -14.30
CA ASP A 186 -31.65 10.04 -13.86
C ASP A 186 -32.49 10.25 -12.58
#